data_AF-A0A3C0VWQ9-F1
#
_entry.id   AF-A0A3C0VWQ9-F1
#
_cell.length_a   1.000
_cell.length_b   1.000
_cell.length_c   1.000
_cell.angle_alpha   90.00
_cell.angle_beta   90.00
_cell.angle_gamma   90.00
#
_symmetry.space_group_name_H-M   'P 1'
#
loop_
_entity.id
_entity.type
_entity.pdbx_description
1 polymer ?
#
loop_
_entity_poly.entity_id
_entity_poly.type
_entity_poly.pdbx_seq_one_letter_code
_entity_poly.pdbx_strand_id
1 'polypeptide(L)'
;IPKEYHNAVEAGIREAIAGGVLAGYPLVDVRVEVVDGSYHEVDSNELAFKMAGIFAVKEACKKANLVLLEPIMKVEVVTPEESQGDVMGDLNRRRGKILGMEMDSKQICTLTCEVPLAEMFGYATAVRSLSKGRASYSMEPFSFEEVPSSIAEEVISGKTREPART
;
A
#
# COMPACT_ATOMS: atom_id res chain seq x y z
N ILE A 1 -27.11 -23.31 1.65
CA ILE A 1 -26.88 -22.65 2.96
C ILE A 1 -28.15 -21.94 3.44
N PRO A 2 -28.68 -22.28 4.64
CA PRO A 2 -29.80 -21.55 5.26
C PRO A 2 -29.53 -20.04 5.38
N LYS A 3 -30.56 -19.22 5.19
CA LYS A 3 -30.41 -17.74 5.14
C LYS A 3 -29.88 -17.13 6.44
N GLU A 4 -30.14 -17.77 7.57
CA GLU A 4 -29.64 -17.36 8.89
C GLU A 4 -28.11 -17.32 8.96
N TYR A 5 -27.41 -18.20 8.24
CA TYR A 5 -25.95 -18.28 8.28
C TYR A 5 -25.24 -17.34 7.30
N HIS A 6 -25.98 -16.63 6.43
CA HIS A 6 -25.37 -15.74 5.42
C HIS A 6 -24.52 -14.65 6.08
N ASN A 7 -25.02 -14.05 7.15
CA ASN A 7 -24.29 -13.02 7.91
C ASN A 7 -23.01 -13.56 8.56
N ALA A 8 -23.05 -14.81 9.05
CA ALA A 8 -21.88 -15.45 9.65
C ALA A 8 -20.78 -15.72 8.61
N VAL A 9 -21.17 -16.20 7.41
CA VAL A 9 -20.25 -16.39 6.28
C VAL A 9 -19.65 -15.05 5.85
N GLU A 10 -20.47 -14.01 5.69
CA GLU A 10 -20.00 -12.67 5.32
C GLU A 10 -19.00 -12.13 6.35
N ALA A 11 -19.30 -12.26 7.64
CA ALA A 11 -18.40 -11.84 8.71
C ALA A 11 -17.05 -12.57 8.64
N GLY A 12 -17.06 -13.88 8.35
CA GLY A 12 -15.84 -14.67 8.17
C GLY A 12 -15.02 -14.21 6.96
N ILE A 13 -15.69 -13.94 5.83
CA ILE A 13 -15.04 -13.41 4.62
C ILE A 13 -14.40 -12.06 4.91
N ARG A 14 -15.14 -11.12 5.53
CA ARG A 14 -14.61 -9.78 5.88
C ARG A 14 -13.44 -9.85 6.83
N GLU A 15 -13.48 -10.76 7.81
CA GLU A 15 -12.37 -10.99 8.74
C GLU A 15 -11.11 -11.49 8.01
N ALA A 16 -11.25 -12.44 7.10
CA ALA A 16 -10.13 -12.93 6.31
C ALA A 16 -9.56 -11.87 5.36
N ILE A 17 -10.42 -11.04 4.77
CA ILE A 17 -10.02 -9.88 3.94
C ILE A 17 -9.22 -8.88 4.79
N ALA A 18 -9.72 -8.52 5.97
CA ALA A 18 -9.06 -7.57 6.86
C ALA A 18 -7.73 -8.10 7.44
N GLY A 19 -7.67 -9.40 7.75
CA GLY A 19 -6.49 -10.03 8.33
C GLY A 19 -5.35 -10.28 7.34
N GLY A 20 -5.63 -10.22 6.04
CA GLY A 20 -4.65 -10.47 4.99
C GLY A 20 -4.23 -11.94 4.90
N VAL A 21 -3.78 -12.35 3.71
CA VAL A 21 -3.32 -13.74 3.47
C VAL A 21 -1.82 -13.82 3.19
N LEU A 22 -1.24 -12.81 2.53
CA LEU A 22 0.15 -12.84 2.08
C LEU A 22 1.14 -12.38 3.16
N ALA A 23 1.03 -11.11 3.59
CA ALA A 23 1.94 -10.49 4.56
C ALA A 23 1.18 -9.83 5.74
N GLY A 24 -0.08 -10.22 5.96
CA GLY A 24 -0.93 -9.64 6.99
C GLY A 24 -1.51 -8.26 6.66
N TYR A 25 -1.40 -7.82 5.40
CA TYR A 25 -2.06 -6.60 4.91
C TYR A 25 -3.47 -6.91 4.39
N PRO A 26 -4.42 -5.98 4.56
CA PRO A 26 -5.79 -6.17 4.12
C PRO A 26 -5.86 -6.38 2.60
N LEU A 27 -6.74 -7.28 2.16
CA LEU A 27 -7.06 -7.44 0.75
C LEU A 27 -7.98 -6.30 0.31
N VAL A 28 -7.64 -5.68 -0.82
CA VAL A 28 -8.43 -4.61 -1.44
C VAL A 28 -8.82 -5.02 -2.86
N ASP A 29 -9.83 -4.35 -3.41
CA ASP A 29 -10.33 -4.59 -4.77
C ASP A 29 -10.76 -6.04 -5.05
N VAL A 30 -11.35 -6.69 -4.05
CA VAL A 30 -11.88 -8.05 -4.16
C VAL A 30 -13.40 -8.08 -4.28
N ARG A 31 -13.92 -8.94 -5.16
CA ARG A 31 -15.33 -9.32 -5.22
C ARG A 31 -15.46 -10.78 -4.80
N VAL A 32 -16.33 -11.05 -3.84
CA VAL A 32 -16.61 -12.41 -3.35
C VAL A 32 -18.06 -12.74 -3.63
N GLU A 33 -18.30 -13.92 -4.18
CA GLU A 33 -19.63 -14.44 -4.48
C GLU A 33 -19.76 -15.86 -3.94
N VAL A 34 -20.78 -16.09 -3.11
CA VAL A 34 -21.08 -17.41 -2.55
C VAL A 34 -22.06 -18.10 -3.48
N VAL A 35 -21.56 -19.03 -4.29
CA VAL A 35 -22.34 -19.69 -5.34
C VAL A 35 -23.08 -20.94 -4.86
N ASP A 36 -22.48 -21.68 -3.92
CA ASP A 36 -23.03 -22.95 -3.42
C ASP A 36 -22.53 -23.25 -2.00
N GLY A 37 -23.18 -24.20 -1.32
CA GLY A 37 -22.73 -24.73 -0.04
C GLY A 37 -23.75 -25.66 0.62
N SER A 38 -23.23 -26.67 1.31
CA SER A 38 -23.98 -27.66 2.08
C SER A 38 -24.03 -27.32 3.58
N TYR A 39 -24.91 -27.99 4.32
CA TYR A 39 -25.01 -27.89 5.77
C TYR A 39 -25.50 -29.21 6.35
N HIS A 40 -25.27 -29.40 7.65
CA HIS A 40 -25.76 -30.52 8.45
C HIS A 40 -26.54 -29.99 9.66
N GLU A 41 -27.77 -30.44 9.90
CA GLU A 41 -28.68 -29.84 10.88
C GLU A 41 -28.14 -29.81 12.32
N VAL A 42 -27.33 -30.80 12.71
CA VAL A 42 -26.86 -30.96 14.09
C VAL A 42 -25.51 -30.30 14.35
N ASP A 43 -24.63 -30.32 13.35
CA ASP A 43 -23.24 -29.87 13.50
C ASP A 43 -22.99 -28.47 12.92
N SER A 44 -23.94 -27.94 12.15
CA SER A 44 -23.82 -26.59 11.58
C SER A 44 -24.23 -25.54 12.60
N ASN A 45 -23.34 -24.58 12.81
CA ASN A 45 -23.56 -23.43 13.66
C ASN A 45 -22.92 -22.19 13.02
N GLU A 46 -23.20 -21.01 13.57
CA GLU A 46 -22.68 -19.74 13.03
C GLU A 46 -21.14 -19.71 13.00
N LEU A 47 -20.48 -20.23 14.03
CA LEU A 47 -19.02 -20.26 14.10
C LEU A 47 -18.42 -21.12 12.99
N ALA A 48 -19.03 -22.27 12.69
CA ALA A 48 -18.59 -23.16 11.62
C ALA A 48 -18.69 -22.46 10.26
N PHE A 49 -19.78 -21.75 9.98
CA PHE A 49 -19.94 -20.99 8.73
C PHE A 49 -19.01 -19.79 8.64
N LYS A 50 -18.74 -19.11 9.76
CA LYS A 50 -17.73 -18.04 9.82
C LYS A 50 -16.34 -18.58 9.47
N MET A 51 -15.95 -19.70 10.09
CA MET A 51 -14.67 -20.36 9.80
C MET A 51 -14.59 -20.84 8.35
N ALA A 52 -15.67 -21.39 7.81
CA ALA A 52 -15.74 -21.80 6.41
C ALA A 52 -15.50 -20.62 5.46
N GLY A 53 -16.10 -19.45 5.74
CA GLY A 53 -15.83 -18.22 4.99
C GLY A 53 -14.36 -17.79 5.04
N ILE A 54 -13.72 -17.86 6.22
CA ILE A 54 -12.30 -17.55 6.39
C ILE A 54 -11.42 -18.49 5.56
N PHE A 55 -11.68 -19.79 5.63
CA PHE A 55 -10.89 -20.78 4.90
C PHE A 55 -11.08 -20.66 3.39
N ALA A 56 -12.30 -20.42 2.92
CA ALA A 56 -12.59 -20.23 1.51
C ALA A 56 -11.78 -19.05 0.91
N VAL A 57 -11.73 -17.90 1.60
CA VAL A 57 -10.92 -16.75 1.16
C VAL A 57 -9.44 -17.13 1.14
N LYS A 58 -8.92 -17.74 2.21
CA LYS A 58 -7.50 -18.14 2.28
C LYS A 58 -7.10 -19.10 1.17
N GLU A 59 -7.93 -20.08 0.85
CA GLU A 59 -7.67 -21.02 -0.24
C GLU A 59 -7.77 -20.39 -1.63
N ALA A 60 -8.75 -19.50 -1.84
CA ALA A 60 -8.88 -18.74 -3.08
C ALA A 60 -7.65 -17.86 -3.31
N CYS A 61 -7.21 -17.13 -2.27
CA CYS A 61 -6.04 -16.27 -2.31
C CYS A 61 -4.75 -17.02 -2.67
N LYS A 62 -4.56 -18.25 -2.19
CA LYS A 62 -3.39 -19.08 -2.57
C LYS A 62 -3.35 -19.41 -4.06
N LYS A 63 -4.50 -19.40 -4.74
CA LYS A 63 -4.62 -19.67 -6.18
C LYS A 63 -4.69 -18.39 -7.02
N ALA A 64 -4.91 -17.23 -6.39
CA ALA A 64 -5.21 -15.98 -7.07
C ALA A 64 -3.98 -15.15 -7.47
N ASN A 65 -2.75 -15.65 -7.28
CA ASN A 65 -1.51 -14.91 -7.53
C ASN A 65 -1.55 -13.49 -6.97
N LEU A 66 -1.75 -13.38 -5.64
CA LEU A 66 -1.85 -12.10 -4.96
C LEU A 66 -0.59 -11.25 -5.17
N VAL A 67 -0.81 -9.97 -5.40
CA VAL A 67 0.23 -8.95 -5.52
C VAL A 67 0.22 -8.05 -4.29
N LEU A 68 1.38 -7.53 -3.91
CA LEU A 68 1.47 -6.48 -2.89
C LEU A 68 1.31 -5.13 -3.55
N LEU A 69 0.53 -4.27 -2.91
CA LEU A 69 0.34 -2.89 -3.33
C LEU A 69 1.05 -1.96 -2.33
N GLU A 70 1.79 -0.98 -2.85
CA GLU A 70 2.34 0.12 -2.06
C GLU A 70 1.60 1.43 -2.33
N PRO A 71 1.39 2.27 -1.30
CA PRO A 71 0.81 3.59 -1.50
C PRO A 71 1.82 4.53 -2.16
N ILE A 72 1.39 5.15 -3.25
CA ILE A 72 2.11 6.18 -3.98
C ILE A 72 1.61 7.54 -3.53
N MET A 73 2.56 8.40 -3.17
CA MET A 73 2.33 9.77 -2.77
C MET A 73 2.62 10.69 -3.95
N LYS A 74 1.71 11.62 -4.21
CA LYS A 74 2.02 12.76 -5.07
C LYS A 74 2.73 13.81 -4.22
N VAL A 75 3.97 14.10 -4.57
CA VAL A 75 4.87 14.98 -3.85
C VAL A 75 5.13 16.21 -4.69
N GLU A 76 5.01 17.37 -4.07
CA GLU A 76 5.36 18.65 -4.66
C GLU A 76 6.51 19.25 -3.85
N VAL A 77 7.61 19.59 -4.53
CA VAL A 77 8.81 20.13 -3.90
C VAL A 77 9.12 21.48 -4.51
N VAL A 78 9.16 22.51 -3.67
CA VAL A 78 9.50 23.87 -4.05
C VAL A 78 10.92 24.15 -3.58
N THR A 79 11.83 24.44 -4.50
CA THR A 79 13.26 24.65 -4.24
C THR A 79 13.84 25.77 -5.11
N PRO A 80 14.86 26.51 -4.66
CA PRO A 80 15.64 27.38 -5.54
C PRO A 80 16.30 26.59 -6.69
N GLU A 81 16.48 27.26 -7.85
CA GLU A 81 17.12 26.70 -9.06
C GLU A 81 18.48 26.03 -8.77
N GLU A 82 19.30 26.66 -7.93
CA GLU A 82 20.64 26.18 -7.53
C GLU A 82 20.64 24.80 -6.85
N SER A 83 19.54 24.41 -6.20
CA SER A 83 19.41 23.14 -5.48
C SER A 83 18.52 22.13 -6.21
N GLN A 84 17.98 22.48 -7.39
CA GLN A 84 17.03 21.61 -8.10
C GLN A 84 17.68 20.27 -8.50
N GLY A 85 18.95 20.29 -8.91
CA GLY A 85 19.65 19.08 -9.38
C GLY A 85 19.82 18.06 -8.26
N ASP A 86 20.19 18.52 -7.07
CA ASP A 86 20.38 17.66 -5.89
C ASP A 86 19.05 17.07 -5.40
N VAL A 87 17.99 17.88 -5.37
CA VAL A 87 16.64 17.43 -4.99
C VAL A 87 16.12 16.40 -5.99
N MET A 88 16.30 16.64 -7.29
CA MET A 88 15.90 15.73 -8.36
C MET A 88 16.70 14.40 -8.29
N GLY A 89 17.98 14.47 -7.93
CA GLY A 89 18.81 13.28 -7.71
C GLY A 89 18.33 12.42 -6.54
N ASP A 90 17.95 13.04 -5.42
CA ASP A 90 17.42 12.32 -4.25
C ASP A 90 16.06 11.67 -4.55
N LEU A 91 15.15 12.38 -5.24
CA LEU A 91 13.85 11.83 -5.64
C LEU A 91 14.01 10.61 -6.57
N ASN A 92 14.93 10.66 -7.53
CA ASN A 92 15.21 9.50 -8.40
C ASN A 92 15.77 8.31 -7.62
N ARG A 93 16.62 8.54 -6.61
CA ARG A 93 17.12 7.46 -5.73
C ARG A 93 16.00 6.79 -4.93
N ARG A 94 14.97 7.55 -4.59
CA ARG A 94 13.77 7.11 -3.85
C ARG A 94 12.70 6.50 -4.77
N ARG A 95 13.05 6.04 -5.96
CA ARG A 95 12.11 5.50 -6.97
C ARG A 95 11.01 6.50 -7.36
N GLY A 96 11.29 7.80 -7.21
CA GLY A 96 10.37 8.86 -7.58
C GLY A 96 10.28 9.06 -9.08
N LYS A 97 9.06 9.14 -9.61
CA LYS A 97 8.77 9.44 -11.01
C LYS A 97 8.41 10.91 -11.15
N ILE A 98 9.23 11.65 -11.89
CA ILE A 98 9.03 13.09 -12.09
C ILE A 98 7.97 13.27 -13.17
N LEU A 99 6.87 13.96 -12.81
CA LEU A 99 5.77 14.27 -13.72
C LEU A 99 6.00 15.60 -14.45
N GLY A 100 6.58 16.58 -13.75
CA GLY A 100 6.77 17.92 -14.28
C GLY A 100 7.66 18.78 -13.41
N MET A 101 8.22 19.81 -14.04
CA MET A 101 9.05 20.83 -13.43
C MET A 101 8.58 22.18 -13.96
N GLU A 102 8.22 23.07 -13.06
CA GLU A 102 7.83 24.45 -13.39
C GLU A 102 8.80 25.41 -12.71
N MET A 103 9.30 26.39 -13.46
CA MET A 103 10.19 27.43 -12.93
C MET A 103 9.48 28.78 -13.00
N ASP A 104 9.33 29.42 -11.85
CA ASP A 104 8.78 30.77 -11.76
C ASP A 104 9.84 31.82 -12.13
N SER A 105 9.36 32.99 -12.52
CA SER A 105 10.09 34.24 -12.78
C SER A 105 11.08 34.67 -11.69
N LYS A 106 10.95 34.13 -10.47
CA LYS A 106 11.84 34.38 -9.32
C LYS A 106 12.91 33.29 -9.12
N GLN A 107 13.17 32.44 -10.12
CA GLN A 107 14.12 31.31 -10.04
C GLN A 107 13.77 30.27 -8.94
N ILE A 108 12.47 30.14 -8.66
CA ILE A 108 11.93 29.10 -7.79
C ILE A 108 11.42 27.98 -8.70
N CYS A 109 11.86 26.76 -8.41
CA CYS A 109 11.50 25.55 -9.13
C CYS A 109 10.51 24.73 -8.30
N THR A 110 9.39 24.39 -8.91
CA THR A 110 8.37 23.48 -8.37
C THR A 110 8.44 22.16 -9.12
N LEU A 111 8.77 21.10 -8.40
CA LEU A 111 8.87 19.73 -8.89
C LEU A 111 7.64 18.95 -8.47
N THR A 112 6.92 18.37 -9.43
CA THR A 112 5.84 17.42 -9.16
C THR A 112 6.31 16.01 -9.47
N CYS A 113 6.21 15.11 -8.49
CA CYS A 113 6.60 13.71 -8.64
C CYS A 113 5.66 12.75 -7.91
N GLU A 114 5.66 11.50 -8.35
CA GLU A 114 5.02 10.36 -7.70
C GLU A 114 6.12 9.56 -6.99
N VAL A 115 5.99 9.34 -5.68
CA VAL A 115 7.01 8.63 -4.90
C VAL A 115 6.34 7.60 -3.97
N PRO A 116 6.85 6.37 -3.88
CA PRO A 116 6.36 5.42 -2.89
C PRO A 116 6.53 5.92 -1.47
N LEU A 117 5.49 5.81 -0.63
CA LEU A 117 5.54 6.30 0.76
C LEU A 117 6.67 5.66 1.58
N ALA A 118 6.98 4.39 1.31
CA ALA A 118 8.07 3.66 1.96
C ALA A 118 9.44 4.35 1.77
N GLU A 119 9.62 5.08 0.68
CA GLU A 119 10.85 5.79 0.37
C GLU A 119 10.85 7.23 0.90
N MET A 120 9.72 7.73 1.43
CA MET A 120 9.59 9.11 1.90
C MET A 120 9.97 9.30 3.38
N PHE A 121 10.25 8.21 4.10
CA PHE A 121 10.73 8.30 5.48
C PHE A 121 12.08 9.05 5.54
N GLY A 122 12.14 10.05 6.43
CA GLY A 122 13.32 10.92 6.58
C GLY A 122 13.49 11.98 5.48
N TYR A 123 12.58 12.07 4.50
CA TYR A 123 12.69 13.02 3.39
C TYR A 123 12.73 14.48 3.86
N ALA A 124 11.97 14.84 4.90
CA ALA A 124 11.96 16.18 5.49
C ALA A 124 13.35 16.68 5.95
N THR A 125 14.22 15.77 6.37
CA THR A 125 15.59 16.09 6.81
C THR A 125 16.54 16.12 5.62
N ALA A 126 16.37 15.21 4.67
CA ALA A 126 17.16 15.14 3.44
C ALA A 126 16.96 16.40 2.59
N VAL A 127 15.71 16.78 2.30
CA VAL A 127 15.38 17.92 1.44
C VAL A 127 15.90 19.25 2.02
N ARG A 128 15.87 19.40 3.35
CA ARG A 128 16.45 20.57 4.03
C ARG A 128 17.97 20.58 3.90
N SER A 129 18.63 19.44 4.08
CA SER A 129 20.09 19.37 3.94
C SER A 129 20.54 19.70 2.51
N LEU A 130 19.87 19.15 1.50
CA LEU A 130 20.17 19.38 0.08
C LEU A 130 19.94 20.84 -0.34
N SER A 131 18.91 21.47 0.20
CA SER A 131 18.53 22.86 -0.15
C SER A 131 19.12 23.93 0.78
N LYS A 132 19.97 23.55 1.74
CA LYS A 132 20.43 24.43 2.83
C LYS A 132 19.27 25.08 3.61
N GLY A 133 18.17 24.34 3.75
CA GLY A 133 16.97 24.74 4.49
C GLY A 133 15.99 25.62 3.71
N ARG A 134 16.17 25.77 2.39
CA ARG A 134 15.36 26.67 1.56
C ARG A 134 14.27 25.98 0.75
N ALA A 135 14.28 24.65 0.68
CA ALA A 135 13.22 23.89 0.03
C ALA A 135 12.11 23.53 1.01
N SER A 136 10.88 23.54 0.50
CA SER A 136 9.68 23.02 1.16
C SER A 136 9.08 21.90 0.32
N TYR A 137 8.43 20.94 0.96
CA TYR A 137 7.70 19.89 0.26
C TYR A 137 6.32 19.67 0.87
N SER A 138 5.39 19.22 0.05
CA SER A 138 4.07 18.72 0.41
C SER A 138 3.87 17.34 -0.22
N MET A 139 3.05 16.51 0.42
CA MET A 139 2.69 15.21 -0.13
C MET A 139 1.23 14.89 0.14
N GLU A 140 0.55 14.31 -0.84
CA GLU A 140 -0.84 13.87 -0.77
C GLU A 140 -0.95 12.41 -1.24
N PRO A 141 -1.85 11.59 -0.65
CA PRO A 141 -2.12 10.25 -1.16
C PRO A 141 -2.64 10.33 -2.59
N PHE A 142 -2.08 9.54 -3.50
CA PHE A 142 -2.48 9.54 -4.91
C PHE A 142 -3.13 8.21 -5.33
N SER A 143 -2.37 7.12 -5.27
CA SER A 143 -2.82 5.80 -5.75
C SER A 143 -2.11 4.67 -5.01
N PHE A 144 -2.50 3.43 -5.33
CA PHE A 144 -1.77 2.24 -4.96
C PHE A 144 -1.21 1.60 -6.22
N GLU A 145 0.06 1.20 -6.17
CA GLU A 145 0.74 0.53 -7.29
C GLU A 145 1.36 -0.78 -6.84
N GLU A 146 1.59 -1.68 -7.79
CA GLU A 146 2.20 -2.98 -7.52
C GLU A 146 3.65 -2.81 -7.07
N VAL A 147 3.98 -3.44 -5.94
CA VAL A 147 5.34 -3.45 -5.40
C VAL A 147 6.24 -4.25 -6.33
N PRO A 148 7.43 -3.71 -6.70
CA PRO A 148 8.40 -4.46 -7.48
C PRO A 148 8.74 -5.81 -6.83
N SER A 149 8.84 -6.87 -7.64
CA SER A 149 8.95 -8.26 -7.15
C SER A 149 10.11 -8.47 -6.15
N SER A 150 11.23 -7.78 -6.34
CA SER A 150 12.38 -7.85 -5.42
C SER A 150 12.07 -7.36 -4.00
N ILE A 151 11.25 -6.31 -3.87
CA ILE A 151 10.84 -5.76 -2.57
C ILE A 151 9.70 -6.59 -1.99
N ALA A 152 8.79 -7.06 -2.84
CA ALA A 152 7.67 -7.91 -2.43
C ALA A 152 8.16 -9.20 -1.75
N GLU A 153 9.14 -9.89 -2.33
CA GLU A 153 9.74 -11.09 -1.75
C GLU A 153 10.37 -10.83 -0.36
N GLU A 154 11.03 -9.69 -0.19
CA GLU A 154 11.62 -9.30 1.09
C GLU A 154 10.55 -9.10 2.17
N VAL A 155 9.46 -8.41 1.84
CA VAL A 155 8.32 -8.17 2.75
C VAL A 155 7.63 -9.48 3.13
N ILE A 156 7.41 -10.37 2.16
CA ILE A 156 6.79 -11.69 2.39
C ILE A 156 7.70 -12.57 3.26
N SER A 157 9.02 -12.48 3.09
CA SER A 157 9.99 -13.22 3.91
C SER A 157 10.06 -12.75 5.38
N GLY A 158 9.38 -11.65 5.72
CA GLY A 158 9.25 -11.16 7.10
C GLY A 158 10.48 -10.42 7.63
N LYS A 159 11.42 -10.00 6.78
CA LYS A 159 12.62 -9.26 7.19
C LYS A 159 12.36 -7.82 7.64
N THR A 160 11.19 -7.26 7.34
CA THR A 160 10.87 -5.83 7.54
C THR A 160 10.03 -5.53 8.78
N ARG A 161 10.22 -6.27 9.88
CA ARG A 161 9.82 -5.81 11.22
C ARG A 161 10.94 -4.99 11.87
N GLU A 162 11.54 -4.05 11.16
CA GLU A 162 12.24 -2.94 11.81
C GLU A 162 11.23 -1.78 11.90
N PRO A 163 10.80 -1.37 13.10
CA PRO A 163 9.95 -0.19 13.24
C PRO A 163 10.68 1.01 12.66
N ALA A 164 9.97 1.83 11.88
CA ALA A 164 10.47 3.10 11.36
C ALA A 164 11.19 3.84 12.49
N ARG A 165 12.51 4.01 12.36
CA ARG A 165 13.34 4.64 13.39
C ARG A 165 12.82 6.06 13.61
N THR A 166 12.43 6.33 14.85
CA THR A 166 12.00 7.64 15.36
C THR A 166 13.14 8.65 15.28
#